data_AF-A0AAN1FNH4-F1
#
_entry.id   AF-A0AAN1FNH4-F1
#
_cell.length_a   1.000
_cell.length_b   1.000
_cell.length_c   1.000
_cell.angle_alpha   90.00
_cell.angle_beta   90.00
_cell.angle_gamma   90.00
#
_symmetry.space_group_name_H-M   'P 1'
#
loop_
_entity.id
_entity.type
_entity.pdbx_description
1 polymer ?
#
loop_
_entity_poly.entity_id
_entity_poly.type
_entity_poly.pdbx_seq_one_letter_code
_entity_poly.pdbx_strand_id
1 'polypeptide(L)'
;MRGDLPIQCNGASISLQELCFYQTHGKRWQPPAKSLWSQLNGQHASPRKGRGMTFSEVRQYQAGDDVRQIDWRVTARTGKVHTKLFTEERERPVVLFLDLTPSMYTGTQLLLKSVQLCHLASLLSWIAIGNKDRVGAVIRTNRRLFELRPSSSKASLYQLLQQLVDAHNEGFHNVVTESKSVPSSNDKESDKDPYRVLANLCNKGSEVIVISDFSATSEKDISAISKLSKHNRVRAIQVFDPIELGITKAKGIQNVMGKNERLSIDFSNDRTRETVESIYTQQQSKLTSKLNRYGIALSQVSSGKPLLQQLLMSNFK
;
A
#
# COMPACT_ATOMS: atom_id res chain seq x y z
N MET A 1 11.58 2.61 23.43
CA MET A 1 10.66 1.60 22.84
C MET A 1 9.18 2.04 22.83
N ARG A 2 8.68 2.92 23.71
CA ARG A 2 7.27 3.40 23.69
C ARG A 2 6.92 4.43 22.58
N GLY A 3 7.85 4.77 21.68
CA GLY A 3 7.65 5.81 20.67
C GLY A 3 7.24 5.30 19.28
N ASP A 4 7.34 4.00 19.02
CA ASP A 4 7.22 3.46 17.66
C ASP A 4 5.83 2.88 17.33
N LEU A 5 4.95 2.78 18.34
CA LEU A 5 3.56 2.35 18.20
C LEU A 5 2.60 3.40 18.81
N PRO A 6 1.38 3.50 18.29
CA PRO A 6 0.33 4.33 18.90
C PRO A 6 -0.02 3.84 20.31
N ILE A 7 -0.35 4.78 21.21
CA ILE A 7 -0.66 4.47 22.62
C ILE A 7 -1.87 3.55 22.75
N GLN A 8 -2.85 3.69 21.87
CA GLN A 8 -4.10 2.92 21.85
C GLN A 8 -3.95 1.53 21.20
N CYS A 9 -2.77 1.20 20.67
CA CYS A 9 -2.56 -0.03 19.92
C CYS A 9 -2.58 -1.24 20.86
N ASN A 10 -3.59 -2.11 20.70
CA ASN A 10 -3.67 -3.39 21.41
C ASN A 10 -3.27 -4.59 20.53
N GLY A 11 -2.93 -4.35 19.26
CA GLY A 11 -2.48 -5.35 18.30
C GLY A 11 -3.55 -6.24 17.68
N ALA A 12 -4.82 -6.10 18.09
CA ALA A 12 -5.92 -6.95 17.63
C ALA A 12 -7.09 -6.17 17.02
N SER A 13 -7.50 -5.06 17.63
CA SER A 13 -8.54 -4.15 17.13
C SER A 13 -7.93 -2.80 16.81
N ILE A 14 -8.63 -1.98 16.02
CA ILE A 14 -8.09 -0.68 15.58
C ILE A 14 -9.04 0.44 16.00
N SER A 15 -8.47 1.61 16.32
CA SER A 15 -9.22 2.85 16.51
C SER A 15 -8.80 3.95 15.53
N LEU A 16 -9.67 4.94 15.31
CA LEU A 16 -9.33 6.09 14.47
C LEU A 16 -8.13 6.88 15.03
N GLN A 17 -8.06 7.03 16.37
CA GLN A 17 -6.96 7.72 17.04
C GLN A 17 -5.60 7.04 16.78
N GLU A 18 -5.60 5.71 16.80
CA GLU A 18 -4.43 4.88 16.48
C GLU A 18 -3.94 5.13 15.05
N LEU A 19 -4.84 5.21 14.07
CA LEU A 19 -4.45 5.54 12.69
C LEU A 19 -4.00 7.00 12.56
N CYS A 20 -4.61 7.93 13.30
CA CYS A 20 -4.21 9.34 13.28
C CYS A 20 -2.79 9.59 13.81
N PHE A 21 -2.23 8.69 14.64
CA PHE A 21 -0.83 8.74 15.09
C PHE A 21 0.16 8.93 13.94
N TYR A 22 -0.10 8.30 12.79
CA TYR A 22 0.77 8.35 11.62
C TYR A 22 0.75 9.68 10.87
N GLN A 23 -0.17 10.60 11.18
CA GLN A 23 -0.22 11.94 10.60
C GLN A 23 1.06 12.74 10.91
N THR A 24 1.52 12.69 12.16
CA THR A 24 2.70 13.43 12.62
C THR A 24 3.99 12.89 12.00
N HIS A 25 4.02 11.57 11.78
CA HIS A 25 5.15 10.85 11.20
C HIS A 25 5.22 11.02 9.67
N GLY A 26 4.07 11.04 8.98
CA GLY A 26 4.03 11.26 7.53
C GLY A 26 4.60 12.61 7.09
N LYS A 27 4.47 13.67 7.89
CA LYS A 27 5.01 15.00 7.59
C LYS A 27 6.53 15.14 7.81
N ARG A 28 7.09 14.42 8.77
CA ARG A 28 8.51 14.51 9.16
C ARG A 28 9.38 13.47 8.46
N TRP A 29 8.77 12.41 7.94
CA TRP A 29 9.51 11.31 7.38
C TRP A 29 10.00 11.62 5.97
N GLN A 30 11.32 11.76 5.83
CA GLN A 30 12.02 11.74 4.55
C GLN A 30 12.57 10.33 4.34
N PRO A 31 12.03 9.58 3.38
CA PRO A 31 12.52 8.25 3.14
C PRO A 31 13.93 8.27 2.55
N PRO A 32 14.74 7.23 2.77
CA PRO A 32 16.02 7.07 2.09
C PRO A 32 15.83 7.20 0.57
N ALA A 33 16.71 7.92 -0.12
CA ALA A 33 16.57 8.30 -1.54
C ALA A 33 16.33 7.13 -2.53
N LYS A 34 16.61 5.89 -2.12
CA LYS A 34 16.39 4.66 -2.92
C LYS A 34 15.24 3.79 -2.43
N SER A 35 14.50 4.21 -1.41
CA SER A 35 13.39 3.44 -0.85
C SER A 35 12.11 3.61 -1.69
N LEU A 36 11.23 2.60 -1.62
CA LEU A 36 9.89 2.61 -2.22
C LEU A 36 9.13 3.92 -1.97
N TRP A 37 9.40 4.52 -0.82
CA TRP A 37 8.77 5.68 -0.23
C TRP A 37 9.35 7.01 -0.73
N SER A 38 10.66 7.07 -1.03
CA SER A 38 11.28 8.30 -1.58
C SER A 38 10.63 8.69 -2.90
N GLN A 39 10.18 7.69 -3.65
CA GLN A 39 9.47 7.85 -4.90
C GLN A 39 8.00 8.26 -4.73
N LEU A 40 7.44 8.18 -3.52
CA LEU A 40 6.15 8.77 -3.16
C LEU A 40 6.30 10.24 -2.71
N ASN A 41 7.48 10.61 -2.20
CA ASN A 41 7.80 11.97 -1.71
C ASN A 41 8.43 12.91 -2.76
N GLY A 42 8.66 12.44 -3.98
CA GLY A 42 9.17 13.28 -5.06
C GLY A 42 8.05 14.15 -5.64
N GLN A 43 8.30 15.46 -5.81
CA GLN A 43 7.44 16.30 -6.64
C GLN A 43 7.36 15.69 -8.04
N HIS A 44 6.17 15.30 -8.46
CA HIS A 44 5.94 14.56 -9.70
C HIS A 44 6.04 15.51 -10.91
N ALA A 45 7.26 15.82 -11.34
CA ALA A 45 7.47 16.50 -12.62
C ALA A 45 7.10 15.53 -13.76
N SER A 46 5.94 15.75 -14.38
CA SER A 46 5.55 15.03 -15.59
C SER A 46 6.45 15.46 -16.75
N PRO A 47 7.06 14.52 -17.52
CA PRO A 47 7.75 14.87 -18.76
C PRO A 47 6.79 15.32 -19.87
N ARG A 48 5.47 15.18 -19.64
CA ARG A 48 4.42 15.58 -20.57
C ARG A 48 4.04 17.04 -20.31
N LYS A 49 4.28 17.90 -21.31
CA LYS A 49 3.88 19.32 -21.34
C LYS A 49 2.35 19.44 -21.42
N GLY A 50 1.66 19.37 -20.28
CA GLY A 50 0.22 19.62 -20.18
C GLY A 50 -0.10 21.08 -19.83
N ARG A 51 -1.37 21.47 -20.00
CA ARG A 51 -1.86 22.86 -19.92
C ARG A 51 -1.87 23.49 -18.52
N GLY A 52 -1.51 22.74 -17.46
CA GLY A 52 -1.30 23.30 -16.12
C GLY A 52 0.11 23.89 -16.02
N MET A 53 0.25 25.20 -16.15
CA MET A 53 1.56 25.86 -16.26
C MET A 53 2.13 26.22 -14.88
N THR A 54 2.88 25.32 -14.24
CA THR A 54 3.84 25.75 -13.20
C THR A 54 5.16 26.10 -13.86
N PHE A 55 5.69 27.29 -13.59
CA PHE A 55 6.98 27.72 -14.12
C PHE A 55 8.08 26.80 -13.59
N SER A 56 8.83 26.15 -14.50
CA SER A 56 9.93 25.27 -14.14
C SER A 56 11.24 26.06 -14.15
N GLU A 57 11.65 26.51 -15.34
CA GLU A 57 12.92 27.21 -15.54
C GLU A 57 12.89 28.07 -16.81
N VAL A 58 13.90 28.93 -16.96
CA VAL A 58 14.16 29.67 -18.20
C VAL A 58 15.44 29.11 -18.80
N ARG A 59 15.37 28.62 -20.04
CA ARG A 59 16.54 28.13 -20.78
C ARG A 59 16.74 28.89 -22.07
N GLN A 60 17.94 28.84 -22.64
CA GLN A 60 18.19 29.38 -23.98
C GLN A 60 17.33 28.62 -25.01
N TYR A 61 16.73 29.38 -25.94
CA TYR A 61 15.86 28.86 -26.99
C TYR A 61 16.60 27.82 -27.85
N GLN A 62 15.91 26.71 -28.13
CA GLN A 62 16.36 25.73 -29.12
C GLN A 62 15.38 25.66 -30.28
N ALA A 63 15.90 25.40 -31.49
CA ALA A 63 15.07 25.22 -32.68
C ALA A 63 14.02 24.11 -32.43
N GLY A 64 12.75 24.44 -32.61
CA GLY A 64 11.61 23.57 -32.30
C GLY A 64 10.86 23.91 -31.01
N ASP A 65 11.37 24.85 -30.20
CA ASP A 65 10.61 25.43 -29.09
C ASP A 65 9.46 26.32 -29.61
N ASP A 66 8.32 26.28 -28.91
CA ASP A 66 7.16 27.13 -29.20
C ASP A 66 7.50 28.60 -28.92
N VAL A 67 7.42 29.44 -29.95
CA VAL A 67 7.71 30.88 -29.93
C VAL A 67 6.83 31.63 -28.91
N ARG A 68 5.64 31.12 -28.61
CA ARG A 68 4.73 31.70 -27.60
C ARG A 68 5.27 31.59 -26.17
N GLN A 69 6.21 30.68 -25.94
CA GLN A 69 6.82 30.45 -24.63
C GLN A 69 8.08 31.29 -24.43
N ILE A 70 8.45 32.17 -25.37
CA ILE A 70 9.65 33.02 -25.24
C ILE A 70 9.47 34.03 -24.09
N ASP A 71 10.46 34.11 -23.21
CA ASP A 71 10.57 35.16 -22.21
C ASP A 71 11.24 36.39 -22.84
N TRP A 72 10.42 37.31 -23.34
CA TRP A 72 10.91 38.57 -23.92
C TRP A 72 11.64 39.46 -22.91
N ARG A 73 11.34 39.35 -21.60
CA ARG A 73 11.99 40.17 -20.57
C ARG A 73 13.41 39.71 -20.30
N VAL A 74 13.63 38.40 -20.19
CA VAL A 74 14.99 37.82 -20.06
C VAL A 74 15.77 37.98 -21.36
N THR A 75 15.09 37.81 -22.50
CA THR A 75 15.69 38.01 -23.83
C THR A 75 16.19 39.44 -24.02
N ALA A 76 15.40 40.45 -23.64
CA ALA A 76 15.80 41.85 -23.74
C ALA A 76 17.02 42.20 -22.85
N ARG A 77 17.18 41.52 -21.71
CA ARG A 77 18.31 41.77 -20.78
C ARG A 77 19.60 41.06 -21.21
N THR A 78 19.48 39.88 -21.79
CA THR A 78 20.62 39.00 -22.09
C THR A 78 21.06 39.06 -23.56
N GLY A 79 20.23 39.61 -24.44
CA GLY A 79 20.45 39.63 -25.89
C GLY A 79 20.32 38.26 -26.58
N LYS A 80 20.03 37.19 -25.82
CA LYS A 80 19.84 35.83 -26.33
C LYS A 80 18.40 35.40 -26.11
N VAL A 81 17.80 34.69 -27.08
CA VAL A 81 16.41 34.24 -26.96
C VAL A 81 16.31 33.17 -25.87
N HIS A 82 15.37 33.34 -24.95
CA HIS A 82 15.11 32.40 -23.86
C HIS A 82 13.66 31.90 -23.90
N THR A 83 13.46 30.60 -23.66
CA THR A 83 12.16 29.94 -23.58
C THR A 83 11.83 29.64 -22.12
N LYS A 84 10.61 29.98 -21.69
CA LYS A 84 10.05 29.51 -20.41
C LYS A 84 9.65 28.06 -20.55
N LEU A 85 10.20 27.20 -19.70
CA LEU A 85 9.72 25.84 -19.54
C LEU A 85 8.66 25.82 -18.44
N PHE A 86 7.51 25.25 -18.76
CA PHE A 86 6.44 25.01 -17.82
C PHE A 86 6.32 23.51 -17.61
N THR A 87 6.34 23.07 -16.36
CA THR A 87 6.00 21.71 -15.96
C THR A 87 4.57 21.66 -15.48
N GLU A 88 3.88 20.57 -15.74
CA GLU A 88 2.58 20.31 -15.13
C GLU A 88 2.84 19.68 -13.75
N GLU A 89 2.62 20.45 -12.68
CA GLU A 89 2.46 19.87 -11.34
C GLU A 89 1.12 19.14 -11.33
N ARG A 90 1.16 17.81 -11.52
CA ARG A 90 -0.04 16.97 -11.43
C ARG A 90 -0.15 16.38 -10.04
N GLU A 91 -1.28 16.62 -9.40
CA GLU A 91 -1.75 15.78 -8.30
C GLU A 91 -1.87 14.34 -8.79
N ARG A 92 -1.04 13.46 -8.23
CA ARG A 92 -1.02 12.05 -8.62
C ARG A 92 -2.00 11.27 -7.75
N PRO A 93 -2.97 10.53 -8.32
CA PRO A 93 -3.82 9.67 -7.51
C PRO A 93 -3.00 8.50 -6.95
N VAL A 94 -3.03 8.34 -5.63
CA VAL A 94 -2.55 7.17 -4.90
C VAL A 94 -3.77 6.32 -4.54
N VAL A 95 -3.85 5.13 -5.12
CA VAL A 95 -4.96 4.19 -4.89
C VAL A 95 -4.44 2.98 -4.13
N LEU A 96 -4.98 2.78 -2.93
CA LEU A 96 -4.62 1.65 -2.07
C LEU A 96 -5.57 0.49 -2.32
N PHE A 97 -5.05 -0.69 -2.62
CA PHE A 97 -5.81 -1.93 -2.56
C PHE A 97 -5.49 -2.63 -1.25
N LEU A 98 -6.48 -2.73 -0.37
CA LEU A 98 -6.34 -3.17 1.01
C LEU A 98 -7.08 -4.48 1.20
N ASP A 99 -6.31 -5.55 1.43
CA ASP A 99 -6.86 -6.88 1.65
C ASP A 99 -7.11 -7.16 3.13
N LEU A 100 -8.38 -7.36 3.49
CA LEU A 100 -8.85 -7.72 4.83
C LEU A 100 -9.64 -9.05 4.78
N THR A 101 -9.16 -9.99 3.97
CA THR A 101 -9.64 -11.37 3.95
C THR A 101 -9.24 -12.16 5.21
N PRO A 102 -9.86 -13.32 5.51
CA PRO A 102 -9.68 -14.02 6.78
C PRO A 102 -8.22 -14.35 7.14
N SER A 103 -7.35 -14.63 6.16
CA SER A 103 -5.92 -14.93 6.39
C SER A 103 -5.16 -13.77 7.03
N MET A 104 -5.64 -12.53 6.86
CA MET A 104 -5.02 -11.32 7.40
C MET A 104 -5.25 -11.16 8.91
N TYR A 105 -6.23 -11.84 9.51
CA TYR A 105 -6.48 -11.81 10.96
C TYR A 105 -5.64 -12.84 11.72
N THR A 106 -4.38 -13.02 11.28
CA THR A 106 -3.37 -13.86 11.96
C THR A 106 -2.29 -12.96 12.52
N GLY A 107 -1.85 -13.21 13.76
CA GLY A 107 -0.74 -12.51 14.39
C GLY A 107 -0.20 -13.28 15.59
N THR A 108 1.11 -13.53 15.64
CA THR A 108 1.72 -14.39 16.68
C THR A 108 2.67 -13.68 17.62
N GLN A 109 3.11 -12.47 17.28
CA GLN A 109 4.11 -11.76 18.07
C GLN A 109 3.63 -10.41 18.59
N LEU A 110 3.40 -9.43 17.70
CA LEU A 110 3.12 -8.05 18.10
C LEU A 110 1.74 -7.59 17.66
N LEU A 111 1.44 -7.69 16.37
CA LEU A 111 0.18 -7.24 15.77
C LEU A 111 -0.40 -8.35 14.88
N LEU A 112 -1.72 -8.32 14.62
CA LEU A 112 -2.29 -9.01 13.47
C LEU A 112 -1.73 -8.43 12.16
N LYS A 113 -1.62 -9.24 11.11
CA LYS A 113 -1.27 -8.76 9.76
C LYS A 113 -2.23 -7.66 9.28
N SER A 114 -3.52 -7.81 9.60
CA SER A 114 -4.57 -6.83 9.29
C SER A 114 -4.33 -5.47 9.98
N VAL A 115 -3.91 -5.47 11.25
CA VAL A 115 -3.56 -4.25 12.00
C VAL A 115 -2.35 -3.57 11.39
N GLN A 116 -1.31 -4.33 11.07
CA GLN A 116 -0.11 -3.80 10.41
C GLN A 116 -0.43 -3.21 9.03
N LEU A 117 -1.31 -3.85 8.25
CA LEU A 117 -1.82 -3.31 6.99
C LEU A 117 -2.52 -1.97 7.19
N CYS A 118 -3.38 -1.84 8.20
CA CYS A 118 -4.10 -0.60 8.47
C CYS A 118 -3.18 0.54 8.89
N HIS A 119 -2.16 0.25 9.70
CA HIS A 119 -1.10 1.21 10.04
C HIS A 119 -0.37 1.70 8.78
N LEU A 120 -0.01 0.76 7.89
CA LEU A 120 0.66 1.06 6.63
C LEU A 120 -0.20 1.92 5.70
N ALA A 121 -1.47 1.54 5.55
CA ALA A 121 -2.44 2.29 4.75
C ALA A 121 -2.65 3.70 5.28
N SER A 122 -2.72 3.86 6.61
CA SER A 122 -2.85 5.17 7.23
C SER A 122 -1.63 6.05 6.96
N LEU A 123 -0.42 5.53 7.19
CA LEU A 123 0.81 6.25 6.91
C LEU A 123 0.90 6.68 5.44
N LEU A 124 0.66 5.76 4.50
CA LEU A 124 0.64 6.04 3.07
C LEU A 124 -0.33 7.15 2.71
N SER A 125 -1.52 7.12 3.29
CA SER A 125 -2.56 8.10 3.03
C SER A 125 -2.20 9.49 3.56
N TRP A 126 -1.57 9.55 4.74
CA TRP A 126 -1.05 10.81 5.30
C TRP A 126 0.10 11.39 4.49
N ILE A 127 0.98 10.53 3.97
CA ILE A 127 2.07 10.94 3.06
C ILE A 127 1.50 11.52 1.77
N ALA A 128 0.56 10.82 1.12
CA ALA A 128 -0.08 11.30 -0.11
C ALA A 128 -0.73 12.68 0.08
N ILE A 129 -1.55 12.85 1.11
CA ILE A 129 -2.17 14.14 1.42
C ILE A 129 -1.12 15.21 1.79
N GLY A 130 -0.04 14.83 2.48
CA GLY A 130 1.09 15.71 2.79
C GLY A 130 1.78 16.25 1.53
N ASN A 131 1.88 15.42 0.48
CA ASN A 131 2.47 15.77 -0.80
C ASN A 131 1.47 16.45 -1.76
N LYS A 132 0.27 16.80 -1.28
CA LYS A 132 -0.85 17.34 -2.08
C LYS A 132 -1.34 16.38 -3.19
N ASP A 133 -1.07 15.09 -3.03
CA ASP A 133 -1.62 14.04 -3.87
C ASP A 133 -3.04 13.68 -3.42
N ARG A 134 -3.78 12.98 -4.29
CA ARG A 134 -5.12 12.47 -3.96
C ARG A 134 -5.02 11.04 -3.49
N VAL A 135 -5.73 10.67 -2.42
CA VAL A 135 -5.76 9.29 -1.92
C VAL A 135 -7.14 8.68 -2.04
N GLY A 136 -7.20 7.45 -2.55
CA GLY A 136 -8.40 6.61 -2.58
C GLY A 136 -8.05 5.17 -2.21
N ALA A 137 -9.08 4.33 -2.02
CA ALA A 137 -8.87 2.95 -1.64
C ALA A 137 -9.95 2.00 -2.18
N VAL A 138 -9.55 0.75 -2.38
CA VAL A 138 -10.44 -0.40 -2.51
C VAL A 138 -10.15 -1.32 -1.33
N ILE A 139 -11.13 -1.52 -0.45
CA ILE A 139 -10.99 -2.40 0.72
C ILE A 139 -11.77 -3.67 0.45
N ARG A 140 -11.06 -4.79 0.33
CA ARG A 140 -11.63 -6.11 0.09
C ARG A 140 -11.75 -6.85 1.41
N THR A 141 -12.97 -7.22 1.82
CA THR A 141 -13.20 -8.15 2.92
C THR A 141 -13.72 -9.49 2.38
N ASN A 142 -14.02 -10.45 3.25
CA ASN A 142 -14.63 -11.71 2.84
C ASN A 142 -16.07 -11.55 2.29
N ARG A 143 -16.77 -10.47 2.66
CA ARG A 143 -18.21 -10.30 2.38
C ARG A 143 -18.52 -9.07 1.53
N ARG A 144 -17.69 -8.04 1.61
CA ARG A 144 -17.94 -6.73 1.03
C ARG A 144 -16.70 -6.18 0.35
N LEU A 145 -16.94 -5.28 -0.60
CA LEU A 145 -15.91 -4.54 -1.30
C LEU A 145 -16.25 -3.05 -1.21
N PHE A 146 -15.42 -2.29 -0.50
CA PHE A 146 -15.61 -0.85 -0.35
C PHE A 146 -14.76 -0.10 -1.36
N GLU A 147 -15.36 0.88 -2.05
CA GLU A 147 -14.69 1.75 -3.02
C GLU A 147 -14.70 3.20 -2.50
N LEU A 148 -13.54 3.81 -2.40
CA LEU A 148 -13.34 5.18 -1.94
C LEU A 148 -12.58 5.96 -3.02
N ARG A 149 -13.25 6.95 -3.63
CA ARG A 149 -12.68 7.73 -4.73
C ARG A 149 -11.49 8.58 -4.29
N PRO A 150 -10.44 8.68 -5.12
CA PRO A 150 -9.29 9.53 -4.81
C PRO A 150 -9.65 10.99 -4.56
N SER A 151 -9.28 11.51 -3.40
CA SER A 151 -9.54 12.87 -2.96
C SER A 151 -8.32 13.45 -2.23
N SER A 152 -8.08 14.74 -2.37
CA SER A 152 -7.04 15.49 -1.64
C SER A 152 -7.57 16.10 -0.34
N SER A 153 -8.86 15.92 -0.03
CA SER A 153 -9.47 16.50 1.15
C SER A 153 -9.16 15.70 2.42
N LYS A 154 -8.86 16.40 3.52
CA LYS A 154 -8.69 15.76 4.84
C LYS A 154 -9.95 15.05 5.30
N ALA A 155 -11.13 15.59 4.99
CA ALA A 155 -12.42 14.97 5.33
C ALA A 155 -12.56 13.59 4.67
N SER A 156 -12.22 13.48 3.37
CA SER A 156 -12.21 12.21 2.64
C SER A 156 -11.18 11.24 3.20
N LEU A 157 -10.01 11.73 3.65
CA LEU A 157 -9.04 10.88 4.35
C LEU A 157 -9.62 10.31 5.66
N TYR A 158 -10.25 11.13 6.49
CA TYR A 158 -10.88 10.62 7.72
C TYR A 158 -11.99 9.61 7.41
N GLN A 159 -12.78 9.81 6.35
CA GLN A 159 -13.75 8.82 5.88
C GLN A 159 -13.09 7.49 5.50
N LEU A 160 -11.97 7.54 4.78
CA LEU A 160 -11.18 6.34 4.44
C LEU A 160 -10.67 5.62 5.70
N LEU A 161 -10.08 6.36 6.64
CA LEU A 161 -9.57 5.78 7.88
C LEU A 161 -10.69 5.18 8.74
N GLN A 162 -11.84 5.86 8.83
CA GLN A 162 -13.01 5.34 9.55
C GLN A 162 -13.54 4.07 8.90
N GLN A 163 -13.71 4.07 7.57
CA GLN A 163 -14.16 2.89 6.83
C GLN A 163 -13.19 1.71 7.00
N LEU A 164 -11.89 1.98 7.10
CA LEU A 164 -10.87 0.96 7.35
C LEU A 164 -10.97 0.38 8.76
N VAL A 165 -11.22 1.22 9.78
CA VAL A 165 -11.47 0.80 11.17
C VAL A 165 -12.71 -0.09 11.23
N ASP A 166 -13.82 0.34 10.63
CA ASP A 166 -15.08 -0.39 10.68
C ASP A 166 -14.97 -1.74 9.98
N ALA A 167 -14.42 -1.76 8.76
CA ALA A 167 -14.23 -3.00 7.98
C ALA A 167 -13.29 -4.00 8.68
N HIS A 168 -12.22 -3.50 9.30
CA HIS A 168 -11.29 -4.33 10.06
C HIS A 168 -11.95 -4.93 11.30
N ASN A 169 -12.59 -4.11 12.14
CA ASN A 169 -13.15 -4.57 13.41
C ASN A 169 -14.35 -5.51 13.20
N GLU A 170 -15.18 -5.26 12.18
CA GLU A 170 -16.24 -6.19 11.75
C GLU A 170 -15.64 -7.55 11.34
N GLY A 171 -14.60 -7.54 10.49
CA GLY A 171 -13.94 -8.76 10.05
C GLY A 171 -13.27 -9.53 11.19
N PHE A 172 -12.59 -8.84 12.09
CA PHE A 172 -11.95 -9.45 13.26
C PHE A 172 -13.00 -10.10 14.19
N HIS A 173 -14.10 -9.40 14.48
CA HIS A 173 -15.18 -9.94 15.31
C HIS A 173 -15.78 -11.22 14.71
N ASN A 174 -15.96 -11.25 13.38
CA ASN A 174 -16.49 -12.42 12.67
C ASN A 174 -15.54 -13.63 12.74
N VAL A 175 -14.22 -13.41 12.65
CA VAL A 175 -13.21 -14.47 12.77
C VAL A 175 -13.17 -15.03 14.20
N VAL A 176 -13.24 -14.15 15.21
CA VAL A 176 -13.16 -14.54 16.63
C VAL A 176 -14.41 -15.30 17.10
N THR A 177 -15.60 -14.87 16.68
CA THR A 177 -16.87 -15.49 17.11
C THR A 177 -17.21 -16.78 16.37
N GLU A 178 -16.35 -17.25 15.46
CA GLU A 178 -16.61 -18.38 14.55
C GLU A 178 -17.99 -18.35 13.92
N SER A 179 -18.55 -17.15 13.73
CA SER A 179 -19.86 -17.00 13.13
C SER A 179 -19.75 -17.43 11.66
N LYS A 180 -20.04 -18.70 11.41
CA LYS A 180 -20.61 -19.21 10.16
C LYS A 180 -22.00 -18.60 9.98
N SER A 181 -22.13 -17.28 10.09
CA SER A 181 -23.34 -16.61 9.66
C SER A 181 -23.38 -16.81 8.15
N VAL A 182 -24.25 -17.73 7.73
CA VAL A 182 -24.63 -17.98 6.33
C VAL A 182 -24.70 -16.61 5.63
N PRO A 183 -24.07 -16.44 4.46
CA PRO A 183 -24.27 -15.23 3.68
C PRO A 183 -25.78 -15.09 3.47
N SER A 184 -26.39 -14.08 4.10
CA SER A 184 -27.78 -13.77 3.85
C SER A 184 -27.91 -13.53 2.35
N SER A 185 -28.87 -14.20 1.73
CA SER A 185 -29.10 -14.34 0.28
C SER A 185 -29.31 -13.02 -0.50
N ASN A 186 -29.05 -11.87 0.13
CA ASN A 186 -29.10 -10.54 -0.45
C ASN A 186 -27.71 -9.87 -0.66
N ASP A 187 -26.60 -10.54 -0.32
CA ASP A 187 -25.23 -10.02 -0.50
C ASP A 187 -24.77 -10.09 -1.98
N LYS A 188 -25.48 -9.43 -2.90
CA LYS A 188 -25.11 -9.27 -4.33
C LYS A 188 -23.79 -8.51 -4.55
N GLU A 189 -23.18 -7.97 -3.49
CA GLU A 189 -21.89 -7.27 -3.56
C GLU A 189 -20.67 -8.18 -3.48
N SER A 190 -20.82 -9.43 -3.01
CA SER A 190 -19.72 -10.40 -2.91
C SER A 190 -19.20 -10.88 -4.28
N ASP A 191 -19.93 -10.63 -5.37
CA ASP A 191 -19.61 -11.14 -6.71
C ASP A 191 -18.86 -10.11 -7.59
N LYS A 192 -18.58 -8.91 -7.04
CA LYS A 192 -17.79 -7.89 -7.76
C LYS A 192 -16.31 -8.30 -7.77
N ASP A 193 -15.74 -8.48 -8.96
CA ASP A 193 -14.30 -8.66 -9.12
C ASP A 193 -13.54 -7.45 -8.54
N PRO A 194 -12.76 -7.64 -7.45
CA PRO A 194 -12.12 -6.55 -6.73
C PRO A 194 -11.06 -5.83 -7.58
N TYR A 195 -10.41 -6.54 -8.50
CA TYR A 195 -9.40 -5.95 -9.39
C TYR A 195 -10.05 -5.17 -10.54
N ARG A 196 -11.28 -5.51 -10.93
CA ARG A 196 -12.06 -4.70 -11.87
C ARG A 196 -12.50 -3.37 -11.24
N VAL A 197 -12.93 -3.40 -9.99
CA VAL A 197 -13.24 -2.16 -9.24
C VAL A 197 -11.98 -1.31 -9.09
N LEU A 198 -10.86 -1.91 -8.71
CA LEU A 198 -9.56 -1.24 -8.66
C LEU A 198 -9.20 -0.60 -10.00
N ALA A 199 -9.39 -1.31 -11.11
CA ALA A 199 -9.10 -0.80 -12.45
C ALA A 199 -9.94 0.41 -12.83
N ASN A 200 -11.23 0.40 -12.48
CA ASN A 200 -12.14 1.52 -12.74
C ASN A 200 -11.81 2.75 -11.89
N LEU A 201 -11.31 2.55 -10.68
CA LEU A 201 -10.92 3.63 -9.77
C LEU A 201 -9.60 4.32 -10.21
N CYS A 202 -8.72 3.58 -10.89
CA CYS A 202 -7.39 4.03 -11.27
C CYS A 202 -7.36 4.72 -12.64
N ASN A 203 -7.30 6.05 -12.65
CA ASN A 203 -6.97 6.82 -13.86
C ASN A 203 -5.53 6.57 -14.31
N LYS A 204 -5.21 6.78 -15.60
CA LYS A 204 -3.83 6.64 -16.13
C LYS A 204 -2.84 7.53 -15.36
N GLY A 205 -1.67 6.99 -15.02
CA GLY A 205 -0.63 7.69 -14.26
C GLY A 205 -0.78 7.58 -12.74
N SER A 206 -1.76 6.83 -12.24
CA SER A 206 -1.93 6.60 -10.80
C SER A 206 -0.77 5.81 -10.21
N GLU A 207 -0.53 6.00 -8.91
CA GLU A 207 0.22 5.07 -8.07
C GLU A 207 -0.76 4.08 -7.47
N VAL A 208 -0.57 2.79 -7.70
CA VAL A 208 -1.40 1.72 -7.15
C VAL A 208 -0.55 0.89 -6.19
N ILE A 209 -0.98 0.81 -4.93
CA ILE A 209 -0.27 0.06 -3.89
C ILE A 209 -1.18 -1.06 -3.41
N VAL A 210 -0.79 -2.30 -3.69
CA VAL A 210 -1.52 -3.51 -3.30
C VAL A 210 -0.92 -4.04 -2.00
N ILE A 211 -1.72 -4.08 -0.93
CA ILE A 211 -1.29 -4.55 0.39
C ILE A 211 -2.11 -5.78 0.75
N SER A 212 -1.44 -6.93 0.88
CA SER A 212 -2.05 -8.24 1.14
C SER A 212 -0.98 -9.20 1.71
N ASP A 213 -1.36 -10.38 2.18
CA ASP A 213 -0.42 -11.48 2.42
C ASP A 213 -0.16 -12.33 1.16
N PHE A 214 -0.91 -12.08 0.07
CA PHE A 214 -0.87 -12.79 -1.21
C PHE A 214 -1.12 -14.30 -1.13
N SER A 215 -1.66 -14.78 -0.01
CA SER A 215 -1.88 -16.21 0.22
C SER A 215 -3.01 -16.79 -0.65
N ALA A 216 -4.07 -15.99 -0.86
CA ALA A 216 -5.26 -16.34 -1.64
C ALA A 216 -5.27 -15.78 -3.07
N THR A 217 -4.16 -15.18 -3.52
CA THR A 217 -4.09 -14.53 -4.85
C THR A 217 -3.99 -15.56 -5.97
N SER A 218 -4.89 -15.47 -6.94
CA SER A 218 -4.92 -16.35 -8.11
C SER A 218 -4.02 -15.82 -9.26
N GLU A 219 -3.74 -16.66 -10.27
CA GLU A 219 -3.05 -16.18 -11.50
C GLU A 219 -3.87 -15.12 -12.25
N LYS A 220 -5.21 -15.19 -12.18
CA LYS A 220 -6.09 -14.21 -12.80
C LYS A 220 -5.93 -12.84 -12.14
N ASP A 221 -5.76 -12.83 -10.83
CA ASP A 221 -5.56 -11.62 -10.02
C ASP A 221 -4.24 -10.94 -10.40
N ILE A 222 -3.15 -11.70 -10.46
CA ILE A 222 -1.83 -11.19 -10.86
C ILE A 222 -1.89 -10.62 -12.28
N SER A 223 -2.58 -11.30 -13.20
CA SER A 223 -2.81 -10.80 -14.56
C SER A 223 -3.62 -9.50 -14.58
N ALA A 224 -4.62 -9.35 -13.71
CA ALA A 224 -5.40 -8.12 -13.60
C ALA A 224 -4.55 -6.95 -13.07
N ILE A 225 -3.74 -7.19 -12.04
CA ILE A 225 -2.78 -6.21 -11.51
C ILE A 225 -1.74 -5.83 -12.58
N SER A 226 -1.27 -6.80 -13.37
CA SER A 226 -0.35 -6.57 -14.50
C SER A 226 -0.96 -5.70 -15.60
N LYS A 227 -2.26 -5.83 -15.89
CA LYS A 227 -2.92 -4.92 -16.85
C LYS A 227 -2.88 -3.47 -16.36
N LEU A 228 -2.95 -3.24 -15.05
CA LEU A 228 -2.83 -1.90 -14.47
C LEU A 228 -1.42 -1.34 -14.61
N SER A 229 -0.37 -2.18 -14.54
CA SER A 229 1.02 -1.73 -14.65
C SER A 229 1.40 -1.15 -16.02
N LYS A 230 0.57 -1.38 -17.06
CA LYS A 230 0.78 -0.80 -18.40
C LYS A 230 0.70 0.73 -18.44
N HIS A 231 -0.13 1.33 -17.58
CA HIS A 231 -0.39 2.77 -17.57
C HIS A 231 -0.30 3.41 -16.19
N ASN A 232 -0.17 2.60 -15.15
CA ASN A 232 -0.03 3.02 -13.77
C ASN A 232 1.24 2.42 -13.19
N ARG A 233 1.77 3.05 -12.16
CA ARG A 233 2.83 2.43 -11.38
C ARG A 233 2.19 1.55 -10.33
N VAL A 234 2.57 0.29 -10.30
CA VAL A 234 2.00 -0.69 -9.38
C VAL A 234 3.08 -1.21 -8.46
N ARG A 235 2.77 -1.30 -7.16
CA ARG A 235 3.62 -1.90 -6.14
C ARG A 235 2.85 -2.90 -5.33
N ALA A 236 3.53 -3.97 -4.95
CA ALA A 236 3.01 -4.97 -4.03
C ALA A 236 3.74 -4.85 -2.70
N ILE A 237 2.99 -4.77 -1.61
CA ILE A 237 3.52 -4.85 -0.25
C ILE A 237 2.90 -6.05 0.42
N GLN A 238 3.71 -7.06 0.69
CA GLN A 238 3.30 -8.24 1.41
C GLN A 238 3.39 -8.00 2.92
N VAL A 239 2.30 -8.28 3.63
CA VAL A 239 2.32 -8.35 5.08
C VAL A 239 2.41 -9.81 5.50
N PHE A 240 3.41 -10.14 6.32
CA PHE A 240 3.65 -11.52 6.78
C PHE A 240 3.79 -11.57 8.29
N ASP A 241 3.43 -12.71 8.88
CA ASP A 241 3.65 -13.00 10.29
C ASP A 241 4.94 -13.78 10.50
N PRO A 242 5.75 -13.51 11.54
CA PRO A 242 6.99 -14.24 11.80
C PRO A 242 6.84 -15.77 11.91
N ILE A 243 5.66 -16.27 12.31
CA ILE A 243 5.44 -17.72 12.37
C ILE A 243 5.50 -18.38 10.99
N GLU A 244 5.19 -17.63 9.93
CA GLU A 244 5.28 -18.09 8.54
C GLU A 244 6.75 -18.37 8.14
N LEU A 245 7.72 -17.76 8.84
CA LEU A 245 9.16 -18.04 8.73
C LEU A 245 9.66 -19.07 9.76
N GLY A 246 8.77 -19.71 10.52
CA GLY A 246 9.15 -20.57 11.64
C GLY A 246 9.66 -19.83 12.88
N ILE A 247 9.61 -18.49 12.89
CA ILE A 247 10.08 -17.66 14.00
C ILE A 247 8.95 -17.46 14.99
N THR A 248 8.99 -18.22 16.09
CA THR A 248 8.01 -18.08 17.18
C THR A 248 8.69 -18.12 18.56
N LYS A 249 8.14 -17.36 19.50
CA LYS A 249 8.51 -17.44 20.93
C LYS A 249 7.76 -18.56 21.65
N ALA A 250 6.64 -19.01 21.07
CA ALA A 250 5.81 -20.03 21.67
C ALA A 250 6.48 -21.41 21.50
N LYS A 251 6.56 -22.17 22.60
CA LYS A 251 6.99 -23.56 22.59
C LYS A 251 5.77 -24.47 22.41
N GLY A 252 5.94 -25.63 21.80
CA GLY A 252 4.88 -26.62 21.61
C GLY A 252 4.10 -26.48 20.29
N ILE A 253 2.95 -27.15 20.27
CA ILE A 253 2.03 -27.20 19.14
C ILE A 253 1.30 -25.85 19.03
N GLN A 254 1.38 -25.21 17.87
CA GLN A 254 0.65 -24.00 17.54
C GLN A 254 -0.34 -24.27 16.42
N ASN A 255 -1.52 -23.65 16.52
CA ASN A 255 -2.52 -23.69 15.47
C ASN A 255 -2.28 -22.55 14.50
N VAL A 256 -1.84 -22.89 13.29
CA VAL A 256 -1.60 -21.96 12.19
C VAL A 256 -2.78 -22.05 11.23
N MET A 257 -3.28 -20.89 10.78
CA MET A 257 -4.28 -20.85 9.73
C MET A 257 -3.60 -21.10 8.38
N GLY A 258 -3.85 -22.25 7.78
CA GLY A 258 -3.51 -22.53 6.39
C GLY A 258 -4.50 -21.89 5.42
N LYS A 259 -4.35 -22.14 4.11
CA LYS A 259 -5.25 -21.56 3.10
C LYS A 259 -6.72 -21.90 3.32
N ASN A 260 -7.01 -23.15 3.73
CA ASN A 260 -8.37 -23.66 3.89
C ASN A 260 -8.61 -24.39 5.23
N GLU A 261 -7.60 -24.55 6.09
CA GLU A 261 -7.69 -25.36 7.30
C GLU A 261 -6.77 -24.87 8.42
N ARG A 262 -7.12 -25.16 9.66
CA ARG A 262 -6.24 -24.92 10.82
C ARG A 262 -5.28 -26.10 10.96
N LEU A 263 -3.99 -25.83 10.87
CA LEU A 263 -2.93 -26.82 10.99
C LEU A 263 -2.27 -26.70 12.37
N SER A 264 -2.19 -27.82 13.09
CA SER A 264 -1.45 -27.90 14.34
C SER A 264 0.00 -28.28 14.04
N ILE A 265 0.93 -27.33 14.18
CA ILE A 265 2.35 -27.50 13.86
C ILE A 265 3.15 -27.44 15.17
N ASP A 266 3.98 -28.46 15.44
CA ASP A 266 4.89 -28.44 16.58
C ASP A 266 6.16 -27.63 16.25
N PHE A 267 6.24 -26.42 16.81
CA PHE A 267 7.39 -25.54 16.66
C PHE A 267 8.49 -25.79 17.69
N SER A 268 8.43 -26.89 18.45
CA SER A 268 9.50 -27.30 19.38
C SER A 268 10.65 -28.00 18.67
N ASN A 269 10.39 -28.57 17.48
CA ASN A 269 11.37 -29.29 16.69
C ASN A 269 12.02 -28.38 15.64
N ASP A 270 13.35 -28.29 15.66
CA ASP A 270 14.11 -27.45 14.73
C ASP A 270 13.92 -27.89 13.27
N ARG A 271 13.75 -29.20 12.99
CA ARG A 271 13.45 -29.69 11.64
C ARG A 271 12.13 -29.15 11.10
N THR A 272 11.13 -29.00 11.97
CA THR A 272 9.83 -28.43 11.58
C THR A 272 9.99 -26.95 11.23
N ARG A 273 10.77 -26.20 12.02
CA ARG A 273 11.04 -24.78 11.76
C ARG A 273 11.76 -24.59 10.43
N GLU A 274 12.81 -25.37 10.17
CA GLU A 274 13.56 -25.34 8.91
C GLU A 274 12.65 -25.67 7.72
N THR A 275 11.74 -26.65 7.87
CA THR A 275 10.79 -27.02 6.81
C THR A 275 9.78 -25.91 6.54
N VAL A 276 9.26 -25.25 7.58
CA VAL A 276 8.35 -24.10 7.43
C VAL A 276 9.05 -22.96 6.72
N GLU A 277 10.28 -22.63 7.14
CA GLU A 277 11.10 -21.58 6.52
C GLU A 277 11.41 -21.89 5.05
N SER A 278 11.74 -23.15 4.73
CA SER A 278 12.05 -23.55 3.35
C SER A 278 10.82 -23.45 2.43
N ILE A 279 9.64 -23.88 2.92
CA ILE A 279 8.37 -23.76 2.19
C ILE A 279 8.04 -22.29 1.94
N TYR A 280 8.15 -21.45 2.97
CA TYR A 280 7.89 -20.01 2.85
C TYR A 280 8.84 -19.36 1.85
N THR A 281 10.15 -19.63 1.96
CA THR A 281 11.17 -19.08 1.06
C THR A 281 10.93 -19.48 -0.40
N GLN A 282 10.48 -20.73 -0.63
CA GLN A 282 10.13 -21.19 -1.97
C GLN A 282 8.88 -20.49 -2.51
N GLN A 283 7.84 -20.31 -1.70
CA GLN A 283 6.64 -19.57 -2.08
C GLN A 283 6.96 -18.10 -2.37
N GLN A 284 7.81 -17.50 -1.55
CA GLN A 284 8.26 -16.12 -1.71
C GLN A 284 9.03 -15.91 -3.01
N SER A 285 9.95 -16.82 -3.33
CA SER A 285 10.71 -16.79 -4.59
C SER A 285 9.79 -16.92 -5.80
N LYS A 286 8.77 -17.78 -5.72
CA LYS A 286 7.74 -17.93 -6.77
C LYS A 286 6.92 -16.66 -6.93
N LEU A 287 6.44 -16.06 -5.84
CA LEU A 287 5.64 -14.82 -5.87
C LEU A 287 6.46 -13.66 -6.45
N THR A 288 7.68 -13.47 -5.96
CA THR A 288 8.62 -12.44 -6.42
C THR A 288 8.89 -12.59 -7.92
N SER A 289 9.17 -13.82 -8.39
CA SER A 289 9.40 -14.09 -9.81
C SER A 289 8.18 -13.78 -10.67
N LYS A 290 6.97 -14.10 -10.19
CA LYS A 290 5.72 -13.80 -10.91
C LYS A 290 5.47 -12.30 -11.03
N LEU A 291 5.65 -11.53 -9.96
CA LEU A 291 5.45 -10.08 -9.97
C LEU A 291 6.52 -9.35 -10.79
N ASN A 292 7.78 -9.79 -10.71
CA ASN A 292 8.89 -9.22 -11.49
C ASN A 292 8.70 -9.39 -13.00
N ARG A 293 8.10 -10.49 -13.46
CA ARG A 293 7.73 -10.67 -14.89
C ARG A 293 6.82 -9.56 -15.42
N TYR A 294 6.10 -8.88 -14.54
CA TYR A 294 5.19 -7.78 -14.88
C TYR A 294 5.72 -6.40 -14.45
N GLY A 295 6.99 -6.32 -14.04
CA GLY A 295 7.62 -5.08 -13.58
C GLY A 295 7.07 -4.56 -12.24
N ILE A 296 6.41 -5.42 -11.45
CA ILE A 296 5.83 -5.05 -10.16
C ILE A 296 6.84 -5.41 -9.07
N ALA A 297 7.35 -4.39 -8.38
CA ALA A 297 8.22 -4.58 -7.22
C ALA A 297 7.40 -5.12 -6.03
N LEU A 298 7.94 -6.15 -5.37
CA LEU A 298 7.40 -6.72 -4.14
C LEU A 298 8.25 -6.30 -2.96
N SER A 299 7.64 -5.62 -1.99
CA SER A 299 8.25 -5.33 -0.70
C SER A 299 7.55 -6.09 0.41
N GLN A 300 8.20 -6.25 1.56
CA GLN A 300 7.65 -7.00 2.68
C GLN A 300 7.63 -6.18 3.96
N VAL A 301 6.60 -6.37 4.77
CA VAL A 301 6.43 -5.77 6.09
C VAL A 301 5.99 -6.85 7.06
N SER A 302 6.70 -6.96 8.18
CA SER A 302 6.37 -7.93 9.24
C SER A 302 5.30 -7.37 10.18
N SER A 303 4.37 -8.21 10.62
CA SER A 303 3.46 -7.90 11.73
C SER A 303 4.11 -8.03 13.12
N GLY A 304 5.33 -8.58 13.19
CA GLY A 304 6.07 -8.82 14.44
C GLY A 304 6.93 -7.65 14.92
N LYS A 305 7.02 -6.55 14.17
CA LYS A 305 7.83 -5.37 14.50
C LYS A 305 7.02 -4.09 14.28
N PRO A 306 7.24 -3.01 15.06
CA PRO A 306 6.58 -1.73 14.81
C PRO A 306 6.84 -1.21 13.38
N LEU A 307 5.82 -0.62 12.75
CA LEU A 307 5.92 -0.17 11.36
C LEU A 307 7.08 0.82 11.16
N LEU A 308 7.15 1.88 11.97
CA LEU A 308 8.14 2.95 11.81
C LEU A 308 9.59 2.43 11.92
N GLN A 309 9.84 1.45 12.79
CA GLN A 309 11.16 0.84 12.94
C GLN A 309 11.58 0.12 11.65
N GLN A 310 10.66 -0.62 11.03
CA GLN A 310 10.93 -1.32 9.77
C GLN A 310 11.23 -0.33 8.64
N LEU A 311 10.55 0.82 8.63
CA LEU A 311 10.73 1.87 7.65
C LEU A 311 12.09 2.60 7.74
N LEU A 312 12.64 2.72 8.95
CA LEU A 312 13.94 3.37 9.18
C LEU A 312 15.13 2.44 8.92
N MET A 313 14.96 1.14 9.17
CA MET A 313 16.05 0.16 9.08
C MET A 313 16.22 -0.46 7.69
N SER A 314 15.21 -0.39 6.83
CA SER A 314 15.22 -1.09 5.54
C SER A 314 15.58 -0.18 4.36
N ASN A 315 16.61 -0.59 3.62
CA ASN A 315 16.61 -0.36 2.18
C ASN A 315 15.50 -1.24 1.60
N PHE A 316 14.28 -0.71 1.48
CA PHE A 316 13.23 -1.29 0.64
C PHE A 316 13.80 -1.48 -0.77
N LYS A 317 14.30 -2.68 -1.09
CA LYS A 317 14.64 -3.10 -2.45
C LYS A 317 13.43 -3.79 -3.06
#